data_AF-A0A1H2VWK2-F1
#
_entry.id   AF-A0A1H2VWK2-F1
#
_cell.length_a   1.000
_cell.length_b   1.000
_cell.length_c   1.000
_cell.angle_alpha   90.00
_cell.angle_beta   90.00
_cell.angle_gamma   90.00
#
_symmetry.space_group_name_H-M   'P 1'
#
loop_
_entity.id
_entity.type
_entity.pdbx_description
1 polymer ?
#
loop_
_entity_poly.entity_id
_entity_poly.type
_entity_poly.pdbx_seq_one_letter_code
_entity_poly.pdbx_strand_id
1 'polypeptide(L)'
;MVELDQKYRGSNDCMLNRYNLALDSLLKAKGLTHEEFNAMSALEQGEIKSLAFKIGGRNMQPIMANDSLAALQYHLDEKNSMAFIELVKQHGWLTDKSLGCSQKFRTVLIFRHAPKKYWPQIRELIEKEKAAQRIPPYEYYIVDNHLKGRPPLDKSASDFNNG
;
A
#
# COMPACT_ATOMS: atom_id res chain seq x y z
N MET A 1 15.49 -12.46 1.22
CA MET A 1 14.55 -12.10 2.31
C MET A 1 13.61 -10.95 1.92
N VAL A 2 13.25 -10.82 0.63
CA VAL A 2 12.36 -9.77 0.09
C VAL A 2 11.08 -10.40 -0.51
N GLU A 3 11.11 -11.69 -0.86
CA GLU A 3 9.97 -12.39 -1.46
C GLU A 3 8.80 -12.65 -0.50
N LEU A 4 9.06 -12.77 0.81
CA LEU A 4 8.01 -13.03 1.81
C LEU A 4 7.16 -11.79 2.13
N ASP A 5 7.69 -10.58 1.94
CA ASP A 5 6.93 -9.32 2.16
C ASP A 5 5.90 -9.08 1.05
N GLN A 6 6.20 -9.50 -0.19
CA GLN A 6 5.25 -9.42 -1.31
C GLN A 6 4.16 -10.51 -1.28
N LYS A 7 4.40 -11.64 -0.60
CA LYS A 7 3.44 -12.75 -0.49
C LYS A 7 2.09 -12.32 0.11
N TYR A 8 2.09 -11.34 1.03
CA TYR A 8 0.88 -10.84 1.69
C TYR A 8 0.33 -9.55 1.06
N ARG A 9 1.11 -8.88 0.22
CA ARG A 9 0.69 -7.70 -0.55
C ARG A 9 0.20 -8.13 -1.93
N GLY A 10 -0.87 -8.93 -1.94
CA GLY A 10 -1.70 -9.25 -3.12
C GLY A 10 -0.98 -9.14 -4.46
N SER A 11 0.08 -9.93 -4.66
CA SER A 11 0.86 -9.91 -5.88
C SER A 11 0.01 -10.45 -7.02
N ASN A 12 -0.43 -9.58 -7.93
CA ASN A 12 -0.81 -9.87 -9.31
C ASN A 12 -1.44 -11.24 -9.58
N ASP A 13 -2.43 -11.65 -8.78
CA ASP A 13 -3.14 -12.87 -9.08
C ASP A 13 -4.03 -12.57 -10.29
N CYS A 14 -3.48 -12.86 -11.47
CA CYS A 14 -4.04 -12.50 -12.76
C CYS A 14 -5.50 -12.98 -12.79
N MET A 15 -6.39 -12.18 -13.38
CA MET A 15 -7.79 -12.57 -13.60
C MET A 15 -7.91 -13.99 -14.17
N LEU A 16 -6.94 -14.41 -14.97
CA LEU A 16 -6.81 -15.76 -15.51
C LEU A 16 -6.67 -16.86 -14.44
N ASN A 17 -5.84 -16.64 -13.42
CA ASN A 17 -5.66 -17.60 -12.32
C ASN A 17 -6.95 -17.73 -11.49
N ARG A 18 -7.60 -16.60 -11.18
CA ARG A 18 -8.86 -16.59 -10.43
C ARG A 18 -10.00 -17.23 -11.20
N TYR A 19 -10.05 -16.99 -12.51
CA TYR A 19 -11.02 -17.62 -13.39
C TYR A 19 -10.86 -19.15 -13.39
N ASN A 20 -9.63 -19.66 -13.53
CA ASN A 20 -9.39 -21.11 -13.54
C ASN A 20 -9.77 -21.75 -12.19
N LEU A 21 -9.39 -21.13 -11.06
CA LEU A 21 -9.79 -21.61 -9.73
C LEU A 21 -11.32 -21.62 -9.53
N ALA A 22 -12.01 -20.60 -10.04
CA ALA A 22 -13.46 -20.54 -9.99
C ALA A 22 -14.10 -21.62 -10.88
N LEU A 23 -13.54 -21.87 -12.08
CA LEU A 23 -14.01 -22.91 -12.99
C LEU A 23 -13.85 -24.30 -12.35
N ASP A 24 -12.66 -24.63 -11.85
CA ASP A 24 -12.38 -25.91 -11.19
C ASP A 24 -13.34 -26.18 -10.02
N SER A 25 -13.60 -25.13 -9.21
CA SER A 25 -14.51 -25.21 -8.08
C SER A 25 -15.96 -25.47 -8.51
N LEU A 26 -16.41 -24.81 -9.59
CA LEU A 26 -17.74 -25.01 -10.16
C LEU A 26 -17.90 -26.41 -10.75
N LEU A 27 -16.90 -26.91 -11.47
CA LEU A 27 -16.92 -28.27 -12.01
C LEU A 27 -17.01 -29.29 -10.89
N LYS A 28 -16.17 -29.16 -9.87
CA LYS A 28 -16.20 -30.03 -8.69
C LYS A 28 -17.56 -29.99 -7.97
N ALA A 29 -18.14 -28.81 -7.77
CA ALA A 29 -19.44 -28.66 -7.13
C ALA A 29 -20.59 -29.28 -7.94
N LYS A 30 -20.45 -29.34 -9.26
CA LYS A 30 -21.38 -30.01 -10.18
C LYS A 30 -21.09 -31.49 -10.39
N GLY A 31 -20.04 -32.03 -9.75
CA GLY A 31 -19.60 -33.42 -9.95
C GLY A 31 -19.04 -33.70 -11.35
N LEU A 32 -18.56 -32.66 -12.04
CA LEU A 32 -18.04 -32.76 -13.40
C LEU A 32 -16.51 -32.81 -13.41
N THR A 33 -15.97 -33.62 -14.30
CA THR A 33 -14.56 -33.59 -14.73
C THR A 33 -14.37 -32.56 -15.86
N HIS A 34 -13.12 -32.23 -16.14
CA HIS A 34 -12.78 -31.37 -17.28
C HIS A 34 -13.12 -32.03 -18.63
N GLU A 35 -13.01 -33.35 -18.72
CA GLU A 35 -13.34 -34.10 -19.93
C GLU A 35 -14.84 -34.05 -20.20
N GLU A 36 -15.66 -34.28 -19.17
CA GLU A 36 -17.12 -34.15 -19.26
C GLU A 36 -17.52 -32.72 -19.62
N PHE A 37 -16.90 -31.71 -18.99
CA PHE A 37 -17.12 -30.31 -19.31
C PHE A 37 -16.81 -29.96 -20.77
N ASN A 38 -15.68 -30.45 -21.30
CA ASN A 38 -15.27 -30.20 -22.68
C ASN A 38 -16.16 -30.93 -23.70
N ALA A 39 -16.81 -32.02 -23.28
CA ALA A 39 -17.78 -32.77 -24.09
C ALA A 39 -19.19 -32.17 -24.07
N MET A 40 -19.48 -31.20 -23.17
CA MET A 40 -20.78 -30.51 -23.12
C MET A 40 -21.02 -29.63 -24.35
N SER A 41 -22.28 -29.25 -24.57
CA SER A 41 -22.62 -28.29 -25.62
C SER A 41 -21.99 -26.91 -25.36
N ALA A 42 -21.77 -26.14 -26.41
CA ALA A 42 -21.21 -24.79 -26.30
C ALA A 42 -22.05 -23.86 -25.41
N LEU A 43 -23.36 -24.07 -25.36
CA LEU A 43 -24.29 -23.30 -24.54
C LEU A 43 -24.03 -23.57 -23.05
N GLU A 44 -23.99 -24.84 -22.65
CA GLU A 44 -23.77 -25.24 -21.25
C GLU A 44 -22.36 -24.86 -20.77
N GLN A 45 -21.36 -25.03 -21.63
CA GLN A 45 -20.02 -24.52 -21.33
C GLN A 45 -20.03 -23.00 -21.13
N GLY A 46 -20.74 -22.26 -21.98
CA GLY A 46 -20.85 -20.81 -21.90
C GLY A 46 -21.43 -20.33 -20.57
N GLU A 47 -22.46 -21.01 -20.06
CA GLU A 47 -23.06 -20.69 -18.75
C GLU A 47 -22.08 -20.86 -17.60
N ILE A 48 -21.35 -21.98 -17.58
CA ILE A 48 -20.36 -22.27 -16.54
C ILE A 48 -19.17 -21.30 -16.62
N LYS A 49 -18.67 -21.02 -17.84
CA LYS A 49 -17.58 -20.04 -18.05
C LYS A 49 -18.00 -18.63 -17.63
N SER A 50 -19.22 -18.22 -17.93
CA SER A 50 -19.78 -16.94 -17.52
C SER A 50 -19.88 -16.82 -15.99
N LEU A 51 -20.29 -17.90 -15.32
CA LEU A 51 -20.33 -17.94 -13.86
C LEU A 51 -18.92 -17.93 -13.24
N ALA A 52 -17.98 -18.69 -13.79
CA ALA A 52 -16.58 -18.68 -13.37
C ALA A 52 -15.97 -17.27 -13.52
N PHE A 53 -16.26 -16.58 -14.61
CA PHE A 53 -15.82 -15.20 -14.84
C PHE A 53 -16.41 -14.23 -13.80
N LYS A 54 -17.72 -14.35 -13.50
CA LYS A 54 -18.36 -13.53 -12.46
C LYS A 54 -17.77 -13.77 -11.07
N ILE A 55 -17.39 -15.01 -10.74
CA ILE A 55 -16.79 -15.36 -9.45
C ILE A 55 -15.33 -14.89 -9.40
N GLY A 56 -14.51 -15.23 -10.41
CA GLY A 56 -13.10 -14.85 -10.47
C GLY A 56 -12.87 -13.34 -10.58
N GLY A 57 -13.84 -12.60 -11.14
CA GLY A 57 -13.85 -11.14 -11.19
C GLY A 57 -14.33 -10.45 -9.92
N ARG A 58 -14.88 -11.17 -8.94
CA ARG A 58 -15.12 -10.58 -7.62
C ARG A 58 -13.78 -10.40 -6.93
N ASN A 59 -13.46 -9.16 -6.56
CA ASN A 59 -12.39 -8.92 -5.59
C ASN A 59 -12.83 -9.51 -4.26
N MET A 60 -12.43 -10.75 -4.01
CA MET A 60 -12.49 -11.33 -2.67
C MET A 60 -11.54 -10.51 -1.81
N GLN A 61 -12.12 -9.60 -1.03
CA GLN A 61 -11.38 -8.99 0.06
C GLN A 61 -11.04 -10.15 1.00
N PRO A 62 -9.79 -10.31 1.44
CA PRO A 62 -9.47 -11.29 2.46
C PRO A 62 -10.48 -11.11 3.61
N ILE A 63 -11.05 -12.23 4.10
CA ILE A 63 -11.80 -12.24 5.36
C ILE A 63 -10.75 -11.98 6.43
N MET A 64 -10.44 -10.71 6.61
CA MET A 64 -9.35 -10.30 7.43
C MET A 64 -9.73 -10.63 8.88
N ALA A 65 -8.74 -11.03 9.68
CA ALA A 65 -8.68 -10.67 11.09
C ALA A 65 -8.52 -9.12 11.23
N ASN A 66 -9.36 -8.38 10.49
CA ASN A 66 -9.22 -7.01 9.97
C ASN A 66 -9.00 -6.03 11.09
N ASP A 67 -9.66 -6.28 12.20
CA ASP A 67 -9.69 -5.33 13.28
C ASP A 67 -8.36 -5.36 14.05
N SER A 68 -7.72 -6.52 14.18
CA SER A 68 -6.50 -6.64 15.02
C SER A 68 -5.27 -6.02 14.37
N LEU A 69 -4.98 -6.34 13.10
CA LEU A 69 -3.79 -5.84 12.41
C LEU A 69 -3.94 -4.38 11.97
N ALA A 70 -5.13 -3.96 11.54
CA ALA A 70 -5.37 -2.56 11.19
C ALA A 70 -5.34 -1.66 12.43
N ALA A 71 -5.93 -2.11 13.56
CA ALA A 71 -5.81 -1.38 14.82
C ALA A 71 -4.37 -1.33 15.32
N LEU A 72 -3.62 -2.45 15.23
CA LEU A 72 -2.20 -2.46 15.57
C LEU A 72 -1.40 -1.47 14.71
N GLN A 73 -1.61 -1.49 13.39
CA GLN A 73 -0.94 -0.55 12.50
C GLN A 73 -1.29 0.91 12.83
N TYR A 74 -2.57 1.19 13.12
CA TYR A 74 -3.00 2.53 13.53
C TYR A 74 -2.28 3.00 14.80
N HIS A 75 -2.17 2.14 15.82
CA HIS A 75 -1.44 2.44 17.05
C HIS A 75 0.05 2.64 16.83
N LEU A 76 0.67 1.85 15.95
CA LEU A 76 2.08 2.01 15.58
C LEU A 76 2.31 3.32 14.83
N ASP A 77 1.45 3.65 13.85
CA ASP A 77 1.53 4.89 13.08
C ASP A 77 1.34 6.12 13.98
N GLU A 78 0.42 6.06 14.94
CA GLU A 78 0.21 7.08 15.95
C GLU A 78 1.46 7.29 16.83
N LYS A 79 1.98 6.20 17.41
CA LYS A 79 3.17 6.26 18.26
C LYS A 79 4.39 6.80 17.51
N ASN A 80 4.59 6.33 16.27
CA ASN A 80 5.69 6.76 15.42
C ASN A 80 5.55 8.24 15.02
N SER A 81 4.34 8.68 14.68
CA SER A 81 4.07 10.08 14.33
C SER A 81 4.38 11.01 15.50
N MET A 82 3.88 10.68 16.70
CA MET A 82 4.14 11.45 17.91
C MET A 82 5.64 11.51 18.23
N ALA A 83 6.32 10.36 18.24
CA ALA A 83 7.74 10.30 18.53
C ALA A 83 8.57 11.11 17.52
N PHE A 84 8.25 11.01 16.23
CA PHE A 84 8.99 11.71 15.19
C PHE A 84 8.75 13.23 15.22
N ILE A 85 7.53 13.68 15.52
CA ILE A 85 7.24 15.10 15.75
C ILE A 85 8.11 15.65 16.88
N GLU A 86 8.18 14.96 18.01
CA GLU A 86 8.98 15.40 19.16
C GLU A 86 10.48 15.42 18.83
N LEU A 87 10.99 14.40 18.13
CA LEU A 87 12.38 14.38 17.68
C LEU A 87 12.71 15.55 16.76
N VAL A 88 11.84 15.85 15.79
CA VAL A 88 12.09 16.97 14.87
C VAL A 88 11.96 18.33 15.56
N LYS A 89 11.08 18.47 16.56
CA LYS A 89 11.05 19.69 17.39
C LYS A 89 12.35 19.89 18.16
N GLN A 90 12.93 18.82 18.70
CA GLN A 90 14.14 18.86 19.53
C GLN A 90 15.42 19.04 18.70
N HIS A 91 15.50 18.37 17.55
CA HIS A 91 16.74 18.21 16.81
C HIS A 91 16.72 18.76 15.38
N GLY A 92 15.57 19.25 14.91
CA GLY A 92 15.35 19.56 13.50
C GLY A 92 15.14 18.30 12.66
N TRP A 93 15.03 18.47 11.35
CA TRP A 93 14.77 17.37 10.43
C TRP A 93 15.88 16.32 10.46
N LEU A 94 15.52 15.07 10.77
CA LEU A 94 16.46 13.96 10.85
C LEU A 94 16.81 13.43 9.45
N THR A 95 18.08 13.11 9.23
CA THR A 95 18.58 12.48 7.99
C THR A 95 19.43 11.26 8.34
N ASP A 96 19.67 10.37 7.38
CA ASP A 96 20.58 9.23 7.55
C ASP A 96 21.94 9.66 8.13
N LYS A 97 22.45 10.82 7.66
CA LYS A 97 23.70 11.41 8.13
C LYS A 97 23.63 11.84 9.60
N SER A 98 22.53 12.45 10.03
CA SER A 98 22.40 12.93 11.42
C SER A 98 22.20 11.80 12.43
N LEU A 99 21.76 10.63 11.98
CA LEU A 99 21.51 9.46 12.83
C LEU A 99 22.69 8.47 12.89
N GLY A 100 23.72 8.67 12.06
CA GLY A 100 24.84 7.71 11.96
C GLY A 100 24.41 6.32 11.48
N CYS A 101 23.27 6.21 10.80
CA CYS A 101 22.72 4.94 10.36
C CYS A 101 23.38 4.50 9.04
N SER A 102 23.78 3.23 8.97
CA SER A 102 24.22 2.60 7.71
C SER A 102 23.06 2.21 6.79
N GLN A 103 21.86 2.12 7.34
CA GLN A 103 20.63 1.82 6.61
C GLN A 103 19.92 3.11 6.20
N LYS A 104 19.33 3.10 5.00
CA LYS A 104 18.51 4.22 4.53
C LYS A 104 17.26 4.37 5.41
N PHE A 105 17.11 5.53 6.04
CA PHE A 105 15.97 5.88 6.88
C PHE A 105 15.11 6.94 6.19
N ARG A 106 13.93 6.52 5.72
CA ARG A 106 13.00 7.41 5.03
C ARG A 106 11.99 8.00 6.02
N THR A 107 12.38 9.09 6.68
CA THR A 107 11.53 9.91 7.57
C THR A 107 10.16 10.22 6.96
N VAL A 108 10.14 10.52 5.66
CA VAL A 108 8.93 10.79 4.87
C VAL A 108 7.85 9.71 5.02
N LEU A 109 8.23 8.43 5.19
CA LEU A 109 7.26 7.35 5.35
C LEU A 109 6.46 7.51 6.65
N ILE A 110 7.10 7.94 7.73
CA ILE A 110 6.42 8.14 9.02
C ILE A 110 5.28 9.15 8.86
N PHE A 111 5.54 10.30 8.24
CA PHE A 111 4.50 11.30 8.02
C PHE A 111 3.48 10.94 6.95
N ARG A 112 3.82 10.12 5.94
CA ARG A 112 2.83 9.61 4.98
C ARG A 112 1.79 8.66 5.58
N HIS A 113 2.10 8.07 6.74
CA HIS A 113 1.22 7.18 7.49
C HIS A 113 0.59 7.88 8.71
N ALA A 114 0.88 9.17 8.92
CA ALA A 114 0.42 9.86 10.11
C ALA A 114 -1.12 10.00 10.16
N PRO A 115 -1.74 9.73 11.33
CA PRO A 115 -3.15 10.01 11.54
C PRO A 115 -3.49 11.49 11.30
N LYS A 116 -4.67 11.75 10.70
CA LYS A 116 -5.12 13.10 10.33
C LYS A 116 -5.07 14.12 11.48
N LYS A 117 -5.24 13.68 12.72
CA LYS A 117 -5.17 14.55 13.91
C LYS A 117 -3.81 15.24 14.09
N TYR A 118 -2.73 14.67 13.54
CA TYR A 118 -1.40 15.27 13.58
C TYR A 118 -1.10 16.18 12.38
N TRP A 119 -1.92 16.20 11.34
CA TRP A 119 -1.63 16.93 10.11
C TRP A 119 -1.38 18.43 10.32
N PRO A 120 -2.14 19.15 11.18
CA PRO A 120 -1.83 20.57 11.46
C PRO A 120 -0.44 20.76 12.06
N GLN A 121 -0.04 19.88 12.98
CA GLN A 121 1.26 19.93 13.63
C GLN A 121 2.40 19.57 12.67
N ILE A 122 2.20 18.55 11.84
CA ILE A 122 3.16 18.16 10.80
C ILE A 122 3.31 19.29 9.78
N ARG A 123 2.21 19.95 9.40
CA ARG A 123 2.23 21.10 8.49
C ARG A 123 3.14 22.21 9.02
N GLU A 124 2.90 22.66 10.25
CA GLU A 124 3.73 23.68 10.90
C GLU A 124 5.21 23.28 10.91
N LEU A 125 5.49 22.02 11.24
CA LEU A 125 6.83 21.48 11.37
C LEU A 125 7.56 21.43 10.02
N ILE A 126 6.95 20.93 8.95
CA ILE A 126 7.61 20.86 7.64
C ILE A 126 7.83 22.25 7.02
N GLU A 127 6.96 23.23 7.29
CA GLU A 127 7.19 24.61 6.83
C GLU A 127 8.37 25.25 7.57
N LYS A 128 8.47 25.04 8.89
CA LYS A 128 9.62 25.49 9.69
C LYS A 128 10.93 24.88 9.19
N GLU A 129 10.95 23.56 8.97
CA GLU A 129 12.16 22.87 8.52
C GLU A 129 12.52 23.21 7.07
N LYS A 130 11.55 23.52 6.21
CA LYS A 130 11.76 24.04 4.85
C LYS A 130 12.35 25.44 4.87
N ALA A 131 11.81 26.34 5.68
CA ALA A 131 12.34 27.69 5.85
C ALA A 131 13.79 27.67 6.38
N ALA A 132 14.11 26.71 7.26
CA ALA A 132 15.46 26.48 7.76
C ALA A 132 16.37 25.66 6.81
N GLN A 133 15.87 25.26 5.64
CA GLN A 133 16.60 24.44 4.66
C GLN A 133 17.14 23.10 5.22
N ARG A 134 16.47 22.54 6.24
CA ARG A 134 16.88 21.27 6.88
C ARG A 134 16.16 20.05 6.33
N ILE A 135 14.96 20.22 5.77
CA ILE A 135 14.22 19.16 5.10
C ILE A 135 14.62 19.06 3.61
N PRO A 136 14.97 17.86 3.10
CA PRO A 136 15.22 17.68 1.67
C PRO A 136 13.99 18.06 0.83
N PRO A 137 14.16 18.77 -0.31
CA PRO A 137 13.03 19.24 -1.12
C PRO A 137 12.06 18.14 -1.56
N TYR A 138 12.59 16.96 -1.92
CA TYR A 138 11.77 15.81 -2.29
C TYR A 138 10.94 15.27 -1.10
N GLU A 139 11.52 15.22 0.10
CA GLU A 139 10.79 14.77 1.28
C GLU A 139 9.68 15.76 1.64
N TYR A 140 9.97 17.07 1.62
CA TYR A 140 8.94 18.09 1.78
C TYR A 140 7.79 17.89 0.78
N TYR A 141 8.12 17.73 -0.51
CA TYR A 141 7.12 17.55 -1.57
C TYR A 141 6.18 16.37 -1.30
N ILE A 142 6.73 15.24 -0.86
CA ILE A 142 5.94 14.04 -0.59
C ILE A 142 5.10 14.17 0.68
N VAL A 143 5.62 14.79 1.75
CA VAL A 143 4.83 15.04 2.96
C VAL A 143 3.72 16.05 2.68
N ASP A 144 4.03 17.15 2.00
CA ASP A 144 3.06 18.17 1.59
C ASP A 144 1.94 17.56 0.74
N ASN A 145 2.29 16.74 -0.26
CA ASN A 145 1.33 15.99 -1.07
C ASN A 145 0.39 15.15 -0.19
N HIS A 146 0.94 14.43 0.79
CA HIS A 146 0.12 13.62 1.68
C HIS A 146 -0.87 14.46 2.49
N LEU A 147 -0.40 15.54 3.10
CA LEU A 147 -1.22 16.46 3.89
C LEU A 147 -2.30 17.17 3.05
N LYS A 148 -2.13 17.25 1.73
CA LYS A 148 -3.13 17.76 0.77
C LYS A 148 -4.12 16.69 0.27
N GLY A 149 -4.07 15.47 0.81
CA GLY A 149 -4.95 14.38 0.40
C GLY A 149 -4.44 13.55 -0.79
N ARG A 150 -3.14 13.61 -1.08
CA ARG A 150 -2.46 12.82 -2.13
C ARG A 150 -3.00 13.07 -3.55
N PRO A 151 -3.01 14.32 -4.06
CA PRO A 151 -3.21 14.55 -5.49
C PRO A 151 -2.11 13.81 -6.31
N PRO A 152 -2.33 13.56 -7.62
CA PRO A 152 -1.33 12.96 -8.48
C PRO A 152 0.02 13.68 -8.38
N LEU A 153 1.11 12.90 -8.33
CA LEU A 153 2.46 13.44 -8.34
C LEU A 153 2.85 13.79 -9.78
N ASP A 154 3.38 14.99 -9.96
CA ASP A 154 3.90 15.53 -11.22
C ASP A 154 5.43 15.55 -11.28
N LYS A 155 6.10 15.26 -10.15
CA LYS A 155 7.56 15.25 -10.02
C LYS A 155 8.06 13.94 -9.42
N SER A 156 9.23 13.55 -9.86
CA SER A 156 10.02 12.40 -9.41
C SER A 156 11.18 12.86 -8.51
N ALA A 157 11.84 11.93 -7.83
CA ALA A 157 12.97 12.26 -6.96
C ALA A 157 14.15 12.92 -7.71
N SER A 158 14.38 12.57 -8.98
CA SER A 158 15.45 13.16 -9.80
C SER A 158 15.26 14.64 -10.07
N ASP A 159 14.01 15.11 -10.07
CA ASP A 159 13.69 16.52 -10.34
C ASP A 159 14.12 17.46 -9.21
N PHE A 160 14.55 16.90 -8.06
CA PHE A 160 14.99 17.63 -6.88
C PHE A 160 16.50 17.49 -6.61
N ASN A 161 17.24 16.75 -7.44
CA ASN A 161 18.68 16.50 -7.27
C ASN A 161 19.58 17.57 -7.95
N ASN A 162 19.00 18.63 -8.52
CA ASN A 162 19.72 19.70 -9.23
C ASN A 162 19.97 20.92 -8.32
N GLY A 163 20.58 20.70 -7.14
CA GLY A 163 20.93 21.75 -6.18
C GLY A 163 22.24 21.46 -5.47
#